data_AF-A0A2I0NRK4-F1
#
_entry.id   AF-A0A2I0NRK4-F1
#
_cell.length_a   1.000
_cell.length_b   1.000
_cell.length_c   1.000
_cell.angle_alpha   90.00
_cell.angle_beta   90.00
_cell.angle_gamma   90.00
#
_symmetry.space_group_name_H-M   'P 1'
#
loop_
_entity.id
_entity.type
_entity.pdbx_description
1 polymer ?
#
loop_
_entity_poly.entity_id
_entity_poly.type
_entity_poly.pdbx_seq_one_letter_code
_entity_poly.pdbx_strand_id
1 'polypeptide(L)'
;MSSLHRTGADFLLINLLLLVLTQPGALALAGFDPPFGLTVSTTTWMAAFVGASPLAILYLLIKSEGLGRRFLPATVAYIVLVLAVAYASYLLQQPLFEGFRAPGYEQTFPVFLAASILTAVISVTLLPAGLLAYAENLPLLAVNVVLLAAAVLLWRLRSRGEGPYGDH
;
A
#
# COMPACT_ATOMS: atom_id res chain seq x y z
N MET A 1 -5.28 12.36 24.34
CA MET A 1 -5.93 11.79 23.11
C MET A 1 -6.80 10.60 23.50
N SER A 2 -8.06 10.49 23.02
CA SER A 2 -8.86 9.29 23.30
C SER A 2 -8.30 8.06 22.56
N SER A 3 -8.47 6.86 23.15
CA SER A 3 -7.95 5.59 22.61
C SER A 3 -8.29 5.35 21.12
N LEU A 4 -9.45 5.87 20.69
CA LEU A 4 -9.94 5.81 19.32
C LEU A 4 -9.12 6.68 18.35
N HIS A 5 -8.73 7.90 18.75
CA HIS A 5 -7.90 8.78 17.93
C HIS A 5 -6.49 8.23 17.74
N ARG A 6 -5.94 7.59 18.78
CA ARG A 6 -4.62 6.95 18.70
C ARG A 6 -4.62 5.75 17.75
N THR A 7 -5.66 4.92 17.83
CA THR A 7 -5.85 3.77 16.92
C THR A 7 -6.01 4.22 15.46
N GLY A 8 -6.76 5.31 15.23
CA GLY A 8 -6.89 5.90 13.90
C GLY A 8 -5.57 6.43 13.33
N ALA A 9 -4.79 7.15 14.15
CA ALA A 9 -3.48 7.65 13.74
C ALA A 9 -2.49 6.53 13.43
N ASP A 10 -2.45 5.47 14.25
CA ASP A 10 -1.62 4.29 14.01
C ASP A 10 -2.01 3.58 12.72
N PHE A 11 -3.31 3.42 12.48
CA PHE A 11 -3.82 2.79 11.27
C PHE A 11 -3.46 3.58 10.00
N LEU A 12 -3.59 4.91 10.05
CA LEU A 12 -3.15 5.79 8.96
C LEU A 12 -1.62 5.70 8.75
N LEU A 13 -0.84 5.68 9.83
CA LEU A 13 0.60 5.54 9.75
C LEU A 13 1.01 4.22 9.10
N ILE A 14 0.36 3.11 9.47
CA ILE A 14 0.59 1.80 8.84
C ILE A 14 0.32 1.90 7.34
N ASN A 15 -0.82 2.45 6.91
CA ASN A 15 -1.14 2.58 5.49
C ASN A 15 -0.13 3.44 4.73
N LEU A 16 0.30 4.56 5.30
CA LEU A 16 1.33 5.41 4.70
C LEU A 16 2.66 4.66 4.55
N LEU A 17 3.05 3.91 5.58
CA LEU A 17 4.26 3.09 5.51
C LEU A 17 4.15 1.98 4.47
N LEU A 18 3.01 1.30 4.36
CA LEU A 18 2.78 0.30 3.33
C LEU A 18 2.92 0.92 1.93
N LEU A 19 2.32 2.08 1.69
CA LEU A 19 2.45 2.81 0.42
C LEU A 19 3.90 3.19 0.12
N VAL A 20 4.61 3.76 1.10
CA VAL A 20 6.00 4.21 0.95
C VAL A 20 6.93 3.04 0.68
N LEU A 21 6.80 1.95 1.43
CA LEU A 21 7.71 0.80 1.36
C LEU A 21 7.49 -0.05 0.11
N THR A 22 6.26 -0.13 -0.38
CA THR A 22 5.93 -0.94 -1.57
C THR A 22 6.13 -0.20 -2.89
N GLN A 23 6.31 1.12 -2.88
CA GLN A 23 6.50 1.87 -4.13
C GLN A 23 7.83 1.58 -4.81
N PRO A 24 9.01 1.71 -4.16
CA PRO A 24 10.29 1.62 -4.87
C PRO A 24 10.47 0.28 -5.58
N GLY A 25 10.28 -0.84 -4.89
CA GLY A 25 10.46 -2.15 -5.52
C GLY A 25 9.38 -2.48 -6.54
N ALA A 26 8.18 -1.90 -6.43
CA ALA A 26 7.15 -2.03 -7.47
C ALA A 26 7.57 -1.28 -8.75
N LEU A 27 8.30 -0.17 -8.64
CA LEU A 27 8.90 0.50 -9.78
C LEU A 27 10.01 -0.32 -10.41
N ALA A 28 10.88 -0.93 -9.60
CA ALA A 28 11.91 -1.83 -10.11
C ALA A 28 11.29 -3.01 -10.86
N LEU A 29 10.20 -3.57 -10.33
CA LEU A 29 9.45 -4.66 -10.95
C LEU A 29 8.76 -4.21 -12.26
N ALA A 30 8.16 -3.02 -12.28
CA ALA A 30 7.51 -2.46 -13.47
C ALA A 30 8.52 -2.07 -14.56
N GLY A 31 9.73 -1.62 -14.18
CA GLY A 31 10.79 -1.19 -15.08
C GLY A 31 11.64 -2.32 -15.65
N PHE A 32 11.40 -3.57 -15.27
CA PHE A 32 12.18 -4.72 -15.75
C PHE A 32 11.95 -5.02 -17.25
N ASP A 33 10.84 -4.54 -17.83
CA ASP A 33 10.53 -4.70 -19.26
C ASP A 33 9.90 -3.41 -19.85
N PRO A 34 10.71 -2.38 -20.18
CA PRO A 34 10.21 -1.15 -20.79
C PRO A 34 9.58 -1.43 -22.18
N PRO A 35 8.57 -0.64 -22.63
CA PRO A 35 8.37 0.78 -22.36
C PRO A 35 7.08 1.05 -21.56
N PHE A 36 6.90 0.38 -20.44
CA PHE A 36 5.69 0.57 -19.65
C PHE A 36 5.75 1.86 -18.81
N GLY A 37 4.99 2.87 -19.25
CA GLY A 37 4.93 4.19 -18.63
C GLY A 37 4.25 4.24 -17.24
N LEU A 38 3.98 5.46 -16.77
CA LEU A 38 3.43 5.79 -15.45
C LEU A 38 2.28 4.86 -14.99
N THR A 39 1.40 4.45 -15.92
CA THR A 39 0.23 3.59 -15.63
C THR A 39 0.63 2.21 -15.11
N VAL A 40 1.61 1.54 -15.71
CA VAL A 40 2.06 0.22 -15.23
C VAL A 40 2.77 0.37 -13.89
N SER A 41 3.65 1.36 -13.78
CA SER A 41 4.31 1.69 -12.50
C SER A 41 3.29 1.92 -11.37
N THR A 42 2.22 2.67 -11.66
CA THR A 42 1.16 2.97 -10.69
C THR A 42 0.35 1.72 -10.35
N THR A 43 -0.07 0.95 -11.35
CA THR A 43 -0.88 -0.26 -11.11
C THR A 43 -0.09 -1.36 -10.40
N THR A 44 1.20 -1.54 -10.71
CA THR A 44 2.10 -2.46 -10.01
C THR A 44 2.31 -2.01 -8.56
N TRP A 45 2.46 -0.71 -8.32
CA TRP A 45 2.51 -0.17 -6.96
C TRP A 45 1.19 -0.40 -6.20
N MET A 46 0.04 -0.13 -6.81
CA MET A 46 -1.26 -0.40 -6.18
C MET A 46 -1.47 -1.89 -5.91
N ALA A 47 -1.03 -2.78 -6.81
CA ALA A 47 -1.04 -4.23 -6.57
C ALA A 47 -0.15 -4.61 -5.38
N ALA A 48 1.06 -4.06 -5.27
CA ALA A 48 1.93 -4.28 -4.11
C ALA A 48 1.29 -3.76 -2.80
N PHE A 49 0.65 -2.60 -2.84
CA PHE A 49 -0.08 -2.06 -1.68
C PHE A 49 -1.27 -2.96 -1.28
N VAL A 50 -2.07 -3.41 -2.25
CA VAL A 50 -3.18 -4.36 -2.01
C VAL A 50 -2.66 -5.64 -1.37
N GLY A 51 -1.56 -6.20 -1.88
CA GLY A 51 -0.93 -7.39 -1.30
C GLY A 51 -0.42 -7.20 0.12
N ALA A 52 -0.05 -5.97 0.51
CA ALA A 52 0.44 -5.64 1.84
C ALA A 52 -0.66 -5.21 2.82
N SER A 53 -1.82 -4.76 2.32
CA SER A 53 -2.97 -4.30 3.11
C SER A 53 -3.55 -5.31 4.13
N PRO A 54 -3.40 -6.65 3.99
CA PRO A 54 -3.74 -7.58 5.05
C PRO A 54 -3.07 -7.28 6.39
N LEU A 55 -1.90 -6.65 6.40
CA LEU A 55 -1.23 -6.20 7.63
C LEU A 55 -2.02 -5.10 8.35
N ALA A 56 -2.59 -4.15 7.61
CA ALA A 56 -3.43 -3.09 8.17
C ALA A 56 -4.80 -3.61 8.62
N ILE A 57 -5.36 -4.59 7.91
CA ILE A 57 -6.58 -5.30 8.33
C ILE A 57 -6.32 -6.05 9.64
N LEU A 58 -5.21 -6.80 9.72
CA LEU A 58 -4.83 -7.53 10.93
C LEU A 58 -4.65 -6.59 12.13
N TYR A 59 -4.02 -5.42 11.92
CA TYR A 59 -3.92 -4.40 12.96
C TYR A 59 -5.29 -3.97 13.50
N LEU A 60 -6.25 -3.68 12.62
CA LEU A 60 -7.61 -3.31 13.04
C LEU A 60 -8.32 -4.46 13.76
N LEU A 61 -8.16 -5.70 13.31
CA LEU A 61 -8.76 -6.87 13.96
C LEU A 61 -8.22 -7.05 15.38
N ILE A 62 -6.89 -7.00 15.58
CA ILE A 62 -6.27 -7.09 16.91
C ILE A 62 -6.75 -5.96 17.82
N LYS A 63 -6.89 -4.73 17.30
CA LYS A 63 -7.39 -3.60 18.10
C LYS A 63 -8.89 -3.65 18.36
N SER A 64 -9.66 -4.29 17.49
CA SER A 64 -11.12 -4.41 17.65
C SER A 64 -11.53 -5.25 18.86
N GLU A 65 -10.72 -6.22 19.29
CA GLU A 65 -10.97 -7.00 20.50
C GLU A 65 -10.97 -6.14 21.77
N GLY A 66 -10.13 -5.10 21.83
CA GLY A 66 -10.03 -4.20 22.98
C GLY A 66 -10.97 -2.99 22.94
N LEU A 67 -11.48 -2.61 21.77
CA LEU A 67 -12.29 -1.40 21.54
C LEU A 67 -13.77 -1.68 21.20
N GLY A 68 -14.13 -2.96 21.06
CA GLY A 68 -15.49 -3.44 20.84
C GLY A 68 -16.01 -3.25 19.41
N ARG A 69 -17.29 -3.58 19.21
CA ARG A 69 -18.00 -3.61 17.90
C ARG A 69 -17.96 -2.30 17.08
N ARG A 70 -17.53 -1.18 17.66
CA ARG A 70 -17.43 0.12 16.97
C ARG A 70 -16.39 0.15 15.85
N PHE A 71 -15.40 -0.73 15.88
CA PHE A 71 -14.36 -0.81 14.83
C PHE A 71 -14.73 -1.73 13.66
N LEU A 72 -15.73 -2.59 13.83
CA LEU A 72 -16.17 -3.54 12.81
C LEU A 72 -16.61 -2.86 11.50
N PRO A 73 -17.41 -1.76 11.53
CA PRO A 73 -17.74 -1.01 10.33
C PRO A 73 -16.54 -0.39 9.63
N ALA A 74 -15.55 0.10 10.39
CA ALA A 74 -14.33 0.70 9.83
C ALA A 74 -13.46 -0.36 9.14
N THR A 75 -13.31 -1.54 9.75
CA THR A 75 -12.60 -2.67 9.14
C THR A 75 -13.27 -3.11 7.84
N VAL A 76 -14.60 -3.25 7.83
CA VAL A 76 -15.36 -3.60 6.63
C VAL A 76 -15.20 -2.54 5.54
N ALA A 77 -15.35 -1.25 5.89
CA ALA A 77 -15.18 -0.16 4.95
C ALA A 77 -13.77 -0.14 4.33
N TYR A 78 -12.74 -0.42 5.14
CA TYR A 78 -11.37 -0.53 4.65
C TYR A 78 -11.16 -1.72 3.72
N ILE A 79 -11.71 -2.90 4.06
CA ILE A 79 -11.67 -4.08 3.18
C ILE A 79 -12.32 -3.76 1.83
N VAL A 80 -13.49 -3.11 1.84
CA VAL A 80 -14.18 -2.68 0.61
C VAL A 80 -13.32 -1.70 -0.19
N LEU A 81 -12.67 -0.74 0.47
CA LEU A 81 -11.74 0.20 -0.19
C LEU A 81 -10.57 -0.54 -0.85
N VAL A 82 -9.92 -1.46 -0.14
CA VAL A 82 -8.82 -2.27 -0.67
C VAL A 82 -9.28 -3.09 -1.88
N LEU A 83 -10.44 -3.73 -1.79
CA LEU A 83 -11.02 -4.50 -2.91
C LEU A 83 -11.35 -3.61 -4.11
N ALA A 84 -11.85 -2.39 -3.87
CA ALA A 84 -12.10 -1.43 -4.93
C ALA A 84 -10.81 -1.00 -5.64
N VAL A 85 -9.75 -0.70 -4.88
CA VAL A 85 -8.41 -0.39 -5.42
C VAL A 85 -7.85 -1.59 -6.19
N ALA A 86 -8.00 -2.80 -5.65
CA ALA A 86 -7.57 -4.04 -6.31
C ALA A 86 -8.30 -4.24 -7.64
N TYR A 87 -9.62 -4.08 -7.65
CA TYR A 87 -10.43 -4.28 -8.84
C TYR A 87 -10.15 -3.22 -9.92
N ALA A 88 -9.99 -1.95 -9.52
CA ALA A 88 -9.57 -0.89 -10.43
C ALA A 88 -8.19 -1.17 -11.03
N SER A 89 -7.22 -1.59 -10.21
CA SER A 89 -5.88 -1.94 -10.68
C SER A 89 -5.90 -3.13 -11.63
N TYR A 90 -6.69 -4.16 -11.32
CA TYR A 90 -6.92 -5.31 -12.17
C TYR A 90 -7.45 -4.89 -13.55
N LEU A 91 -8.51 -4.09 -13.60
CA LEU A 91 -9.09 -3.63 -14.87
C LEU A 91 -8.12 -2.80 -15.70
N LEU A 92 -7.32 -1.94 -15.06
CA LEU A 92 -6.32 -1.12 -15.74
C LEU A 92 -5.14 -1.94 -16.24
N GLN A 93 -4.79 -3.05 -15.58
CA GLN A 93 -3.70 -3.93 -16.01
C GLN A 93 -4.09 -4.87 -17.13
N GLN A 94 -5.35 -5.29 -17.24
CA GLN A 94 -5.82 -6.20 -18.29
C GLN A 94 -5.29 -5.84 -19.70
N PRO A 95 -5.54 -4.63 -20.24
CA PRO A 95 -5.08 -4.28 -21.59
C PRO A 95 -3.56 -4.13 -21.70
N LEU A 96 -2.87 -3.84 -20.58
CA LEU A 96 -1.42 -3.61 -20.58
C LEU A 96 -0.63 -4.92 -20.74
N PHE A 97 -1.22 -6.04 -20.31
CA PHE A 97 -0.58 -7.36 -20.36
C PHE A 97 -1.17 -8.30 -21.42
N GLU A 98 -2.22 -7.90 -22.14
CA GLU A 98 -2.86 -8.73 -23.18
C GLU A 98 -1.86 -9.30 -24.21
N GLY A 99 -0.90 -8.49 -24.66
CA GLY A 99 0.14 -8.92 -25.62
C GLY A 99 1.21 -9.85 -25.05
N PHE A 100 1.30 -10.00 -23.73
CA PHE A 100 2.31 -10.80 -23.03
C PHE A 100 1.72 -12.06 -22.39
N ARG A 101 0.41 -12.28 -22.54
CA ARG A 101 -0.27 -13.46 -21.99
C ARG A 101 0.08 -14.70 -22.78
N ALA A 102 0.35 -15.78 -22.06
CA ALA A 102 0.42 -17.10 -22.67
C ALA A 102 -0.92 -17.44 -23.35
N PRO A 103 -0.93 -18.11 -24.51
CA PRO A 103 -2.15 -18.52 -25.17
C PRO A 103 -3.06 -19.33 -24.23
N GLY A 104 -4.31 -18.90 -24.06
CA GLY A 104 -5.28 -19.53 -23.16
C GLY A 104 -5.16 -19.14 -21.67
N TYR A 105 -4.24 -18.25 -21.30
CA TYR A 105 -4.14 -17.72 -19.94
C TYR A 105 -4.95 -16.44 -19.79
N GLU A 106 -6.09 -16.54 -19.09
CA GLU A 106 -6.85 -15.38 -18.63
C GLU A 106 -6.55 -15.12 -17.15
N GLN A 107 -5.97 -13.95 -16.87
CA GLN A 107 -5.78 -13.53 -15.50
C GLN A 107 -7.14 -13.15 -14.92
N THR A 108 -7.65 -13.95 -13.99
CA THR A 108 -8.89 -13.67 -13.26
C THR A 108 -8.62 -12.79 -12.03
N PHE A 109 -9.66 -12.10 -11.54
CA PHE A 109 -9.52 -11.23 -10.38
C PHE A 109 -9.00 -11.96 -9.10
N PRO A 110 -9.46 -13.18 -8.75
CA PRO A 110 -8.89 -13.91 -7.61
C PRO A 110 -7.39 -14.26 -7.80
N VAL A 111 -6.98 -14.60 -9.02
CA VAL A 111 -5.57 -14.85 -9.33
C VAL A 111 -4.75 -13.57 -9.21
N PHE A 112 -5.29 -12.43 -9.65
CA PHE A 112 -4.69 -11.11 -9.42
C PHE A 112 -4.52 -10.80 -7.93
N LEU A 113 -5.53 -11.06 -7.09
CA LEU A 113 -5.42 -10.87 -5.64
C LEU A 113 -4.31 -11.74 -5.04
N ALA A 114 -4.21 -13.01 -5.42
CA ALA A 114 -3.12 -13.88 -4.96
C ALA A 114 -1.75 -13.37 -5.44
N ALA A 115 -1.64 -12.97 -6.71
CA ALA A 115 -0.42 -12.39 -7.28
C ALA A 115 -0.03 -11.06 -6.61
N SER A 116 -1.00 -10.28 -6.12
CA SER A 116 -0.74 -9.02 -5.42
C SER A 116 0.10 -9.22 -4.15
N ILE A 117 -0.11 -10.32 -3.41
CA ILE A 117 0.69 -10.69 -2.24
C ILE A 117 2.14 -10.96 -2.65
N LEU A 118 2.33 -11.73 -3.72
CA LEU A 118 3.67 -11.99 -4.25
C LEU A 118 4.33 -10.69 -4.74
N THR A 119 3.56 -9.82 -5.39
CA THR A 119 4.02 -8.49 -5.84
C THR A 119 4.48 -7.64 -4.66
N ALA A 120 3.77 -7.68 -3.53
CA ALA A 120 4.17 -7.00 -2.30
C ALA A 120 5.50 -7.53 -1.74
N VAL A 121 5.65 -8.86 -1.67
CA VAL A 121 6.88 -9.51 -1.18
C VAL A 121 8.07 -9.18 -2.08
N ILE A 122 7.89 -9.27 -3.40
CA ILE A 122 8.93 -8.93 -4.38
C ILE A 122 9.28 -7.45 -4.27
N SER A 123 8.28 -6.56 -4.15
CA SER A 123 8.52 -5.12 -4.00
C SER A 123 9.35 -4.79 -2.75
N VAL A 124 9.02 -5.37 -1.60
CA VAL A 124 9.82 -5.16 -0.38
C VAL A 124 11.25 -5.67 -0.57
N THR A 125 11.41 -6.81 -1.25
CA THR A 125 12.73 -7.41 -1.52
C THR A 125 13.55 -6.55 -2.49
N LEU A 126 12.91 -5.95 -3.49
CA LEU A 126 13.52 -5.10 -4.50
C LEU A 126 13.64 -3.63 -4.09
N LEU A 127 13.32 -3.27 -2.85
CA LEU A 127 13.38 -1.89 -2.38
C LEU A 127 14.73 -1.20 -2.69
N PRO A 128 15.91 -1.82 -2.46
CA PRO A 128 17.19 -1.19 -2.79
C PRO A 128 17.35 -0.88 -4.28
N ALA A 129 16.95 -1.81 -5.15
CA ALA A 129 16.98 -1.61 -6.60
C ALA A 129 15.97 -0.54 -7.04
N GLY A 130 14.80 -0.52 -6.40
CA GLY A 130 13.75 0.48 -6.63
C GLY A 130 14.15 1.91 -6.28
N LEU A 131 14.98 2.08 -5.26
CA LEU A 131 15.53 3.40 -4.93
C LEU A 131 16.41 3.96 -6.05
N LEU A 132 17.14 3.09 -6.77
CA LEU A 132 17.93 3.47 -7.94
C LEU A 132 17.02 3.76 -9.15
N ALA A 133 15.93 3.02 -9.30
CA ALA A 133 14.95 3.21 -10.39
C ALA A 133 14.20 4.56 -10.35
N TYR A 134 14.23 5.28 -9.21
CA TYR A 134 13.65 6.62 -9.11
C TYR A 134 14.39 7.69 -9.92
N ALA A 135 15.67 7.47 -10.27
CA ALA A 135 16.44 8.41 -11.08
C ALA A 135 15.74 8.71 -12.43
N GLU A 136 15.00 7.73 -12.95
CA GLU A 136 14.27 7.81 -14.22
C GLU A 136 12.77 8.16 -14.02
N ASN A 137 12.30 8.21 -12.77
CA ASN A 137 10.88 8.35 -12.41
C ASN A 137 10.64 9.44 -11.35
N LEU A 138 11.14 10.65 -11.62
CA LEU A 138 11.07 11.81 -10.71
C LEU A 138 9.67 12.14 -10.17
N PRO A 139 8.57 12.07 -10.96
CA PRO A 139 7.23 12.32 -10.42
C PRO A 139 6.83 11.34 -9.33
N LEU A 140 7.17 10.05 -9.49
CA LEU A 140 6.85 9.01 -8.52
C LEU A 140 7.74 9.11 -7.28
N LEU A 141 9.00 9.55 -7.44
CA LEU A 141 9.85 9.92 -6.31
C LEU A 141 9.22 11.04 -5.48
N ALA A 142 8.74 12.10 -6.13
CA ALA A 142 8.09 13.21 -5.44
C ALA A 142 6.87 12.75 -4.62
N VAL A 143 6.03 11.88 -5.19
CA VAL A 143 4.91 11.27 -4.46
C VAL A 143 5.40 10.47 -3.25
N ASN A 144 6.43 9.64 -3.41
CA ASN A 144 6.98 8.84 -2.31
C ASN A 144 7.52 9.72 -1.18
N VAL A 145 8.24 10.80 -1.52
CA VAL A 145 8.77 11.76 -0.55
C VAL A 145 7.64 12.48 0.19
N VAL A 146 6.56 12.88 -0.50
CA VAL A 146 5.39 13.49 0.14
C VAL A 146 4.72 12.53 1.10
N LEU A 147 4.53 11.26 0.71
CA LEU A 147 3.96 10.23 1.58
C LEU A 147 4.85 9.94 2.80
N LEU A 148 6.17 9.89 2.61
CA LEU A 148 7.12 9.73 3.70
C LEU A 148 7.10 10.93 4.65
N ALA A 149 7.08 12.16 4.12
CA ALA A 149 6.94 13.36 4.92
C ALA A 149 5.65 13.37 5.75
N ALA A 150 4.53 12.95 5.14
CA ALA A 150 3.25 12.79 5.85
C ALA A 150 3.34 11.73 6.95
N ALA A 151 3.99 10.60 6.69
CA ALA A 151 4.22 9.54 7.70
C ALA A 151 5.05 10.05 8.87
N VAL A 152 6.17 10.74 8.59
CA VAL A 152 7.04 11.34 9.63
C VAL A 152 6.31 12.40 10.43
N LEU A 153 5.52 13.25 9.78
CA LEU A 153 4.72 14.27 10.45
C LEU A 153 3.68 13.65 11.38
N LEU A 154 2.92 12.66 10.88
CA LEU A 154 1.92 11.95 11.66
C LEU A 154 2.55 11.23 12.86
N TRP A 155 3.70 10.58 12.66
CA TRP A 155 4.47 9.94 13.73
C TRP A 155 4.94 10.96 14.78
N ARG A 156 5.44 12.13 14.37
CA ARG A 156 5.84 13.20 15.30
C ARG A 156 4.66 13.78 16.07
N LEU A 157 3.52 14.00 15.43
CA LEU A 157 2.31 14.50 16.09
C LEU A 157 1.81 13.50 17.14
N ARG A 158 1.87 12.21 16.82
CA ARG A 158 1.56 11.12 17.75
C ARG A 158 2.52 11.10 18.94
N SER A 159 3.84 11.13 18.71
CA SER A 159 4.84 11.01 19.78
C SER A 159 4.89 12.21 20.72
N ARG A 160 4.54 13.42 20.24
CA ARG A 160 4.38 14.60 21.11
C ARG A 160 3.22 14.49 22.10
N GLY A 161 2.19 13.72 21.78
CA GLY A 161 1.12 13.39 22.72
C GLY A 161 1.48 12.34 23.78
N GLU A 162 2.70 11.80 23.74
CA GLU A 162 3.22 10.75 24.64
C GLU A 162 4.36 11.26 25.56
N GLY A 163 4.65 12.57 25.58
CA GLY A 163 5.68 13.17 26.44
C GLY A 163 5.31 13.14 27.94
N PRO A 164 6.29 13.24 28.87
CA PRO A 164 6.10 13.09 30.32
C PRO A 164 5.19 14.14 31.00
N TYR A 165 4.60 15.05 30.23
CA TYR A 165 3.70 16.10 30.71
C TYR A 165 2.30 16.02 30.06
N GLY A 166 1.94 14.90 29.43
CA GLY A 166 0.60 14.65 28.90
C GLY A 166 -0.43 14.38 30.00
N ASP A 167 -1.04 15.46 30.49
CA ASP A 167 -2.29 15.56 31.27
C ASP A 167 -2.29 14.97 32.70
N HIS A 168 -1.99 15.85 33.67
CA HIS A 168 -2.72 15.96 34.94
C HIS A 168 -3.96 16.83 34.74
#